data_AF-A0A5M9WWV0-F1
#
_entry.id   AF-A0A5M9WWV0-F1
#
_cell.length_a   1.000
_cell.length_b   1.000
_cell.length_c   1.000
_cell.angle_alpha   90.00
_cell.angle_beta   90.00
_cell.angle_gamma   90.00
#
_symmetry.space_group_name_H-M   'P 1'
#
loop_
_entity.id
_entity.type
_entity.pdbx_description
1 polymer ?
#
loop_
_entity_poly.entity_id
_entity_poly.type
_entity_poly.pdbx_seq_one_letter_code
_entity_poly.pdbx_strand_id
1 'polypeptide(L)'
;MDRELLEQINTWHAQEDYALIVKRLEALPESEQDAETIGQLARAYNNLEEYRTAIKLLQGVKEQGQLDPLWHFRLGYAYCYVAEYKLAQAAFEEANRLEPDDESTLEYLDWIRPKAAKMDRDRIRWETEQAEWEQSGTLNQLEVASGTYDPATFWRYSDYAQDNHVSAPFDEELIQSIEQELGYKLPASYIQLMKTQNGGFPARTTFPTQEGTSWAEDHIAISSILGIGRDKMYSLGGEFGSRFMIEDWGYPDLGVVICDCPSAGHDVVMLDYRFCGPEGEPCVVHVDQESDYEITYLAPNFEVFIRGLLDEENFDLLDENDFDPLDEEQAVTAVFTENQSVTTFSKEAIAPFRFIDAGTNSYSVILNAGTYLQDVFDSRADEGFEGGGYDWASLASVFLEEKMPHLTSVIRFDPEADMFCAYTNDKDALISFILGFKQACEQYDLILDLFSRAELD
;
A
#
# COMPACT_ATOMS: atom_id res chain seq x y z
N MET A 1 1.86 41.46 12.95
CA MET A 1 2.67 41.54 11.71
C MET A 1 2.50 42.88 10.97
N ASP A 2 3.55 43.33 10.24
CA ASP A 2 3.47 44.50 9.34
C ASP A 2 2.55 44.23 8.12
N ARG A 3 1.79 45.24 7.70
CA ARG A 3 0.79 45.10 6.64
C ARG A 3 1.43 44.82 5.27
N GLU A 4 2.54 45.47 4.96
CA GLU A 4 3.24 45.28 3.69
C GLU A 4 3.81 43.86 3.60
N LEU A 5 4.35 43.35 4.72
CA LEU A 5 4.78 41.95 4.83
C LEU A 5 3.62 40.97 4.63
N LEU A 6 2.45 41.21 5.23
CA LEU A 6 1.28 40.34 5.06
C LEU A 6 0.78 40.32 3.60
N GLU A 7 0.71 41.48 2.94
CA GLU A 7 0.32 41.59 1.53
C GLU A 7 1.31 40.83 0.62
N GLN A 8 2.61 40.91 0.92
CA GLN A 8 3.63 40.17 0.19
C GLN A 8 3.51 38.64 0.41
N ILE A 9 3.27 38.19 1.65
CA ILE A 9 3.05 36.77 1.97
C ILE A 9 1.83 36.23 1.22
N ASN A 10 0.73 36.99 1.18
CA ASN A 10 -0.47 36.57 0.45
C ASN A 10 -0.24 36.53 -1.07
N THR A 11 0.59 37.42 -1.60
CA THR A 11 0.99 37.40 -3.01
C THR A 11 1.78 36.13 -3.33
N TRP A 12 2.79 35.79 -2.54
CA TRP A 12 3.55 34.55 -2.72
C TRP A 12 2.68 33.31 -2.53
N HIS A 13 1.75 33.33 -1.57
CA HIS A 13 0.85 32.22 -1.35
C HIS A 13 -0.05 31.97 -2.57
N ALA A 14 -0.61 33.03 -3.17
CA ALA A 14 -1.39 32.93 -4.40
C ALA A 14 -0.57 32.53 -5.64
N GLN A 15 0.76 32.62 -5.56
CA GLN A 15 1.72 32.19 -6.57
C GLN A 15 2.30 30.80 -6.27
N GLU A 16 1.86 30.17 -5.18
CA GLU A 16 2.39 28.89 -4.68
C GLU A 16 3.89 28.94 -4.32
N ASP A 17 4.44 30.14 -4.11
CA ASP A 17 5.83 30.40 -3.72
C ASP A 17 6.04 30.19 -2.20
N TYR A 18 5.61 29.04 -1.68
CA TYR A 18 5.62 28.73 -0.24
C TYR A 18 7.03 28.73 0.36
N ALA A 19 8.03 28.25 -0.39
CA ALA A 19 9.43 28.28 0.02
C ALA A 19 9.95 29.72 0.25
N LEU A 20 9.44 30.70 -0.50
CA LEU A 20 9.81 32.10 -0.32
C LEU A 20 9.18 32.70 0.94
N ILE A 21 7.95 32.29 1.27
CA ILE A 21 7.30 32.63 2.55
C ILE A 21 8.12 32.09 3.72
N VAL A 22 8.47 30.80 3.70
CA VAL A 22 9.30 30.16 4.74
C VAL A 22 10.61 30.92 4.91
N LYS A 23 11.37 31.09 3.82
CA LYS A 23 12.65 31.81 3.83
C LYS A 23 12.53 33.22 4.41
N ARG A 24 11.45 33.95 4.09
CA ARG A 24 11.24 35.33 4.57
C ARG A 24 10.90 35.37 6.06
N LEU A 25 10.06 34.46 6.54
CA LEU A 25 9.55 34.43 7.90
C LEU A 25 10.59 33.85 8.89
N GLU A 26 11.34 32.82 8.50
CA GLU A 26 12.46 32.30 9.31
C GLU A 26 13.59 33.33 9.50
N ALA A 27 13.76 34.24 8.53
CA ALA A 27 14.76 35.31 8.62
C ALA A 27 14.33 36.49 9.52
N LEU A 28 13.12 36.46 10.11
CA LEU A 28 12.67 37.51 11.03
C LEU A 28 13.45 37.46 12.36
N PRO A 29 13.79 38.62 12.93
CA PRO A 29 14.32 38.67 14.30
C PRO A 29 13.33 38.05 15.30
N GLU A 30 13.82 37.43 16.36
CA GLU A 30 13.00 36.80 17.41
C GLU A 30 11.93 37.75 17.98
N SER A 31 12.24 39.06 18.06
CA SER A 31 11.29 40.09 18.51
C SER A 31 10.08 40.30 17.58
N GLU A 32 10.15 39.82 16.35
CA GLU A 32 9.10 39.92 15.33
C GLU A 32 8.39 38.57 15.08
N GLN A 33 8.80 37.49 15.77
CA GLN A 33 8.16 36.18 15.72
C GLN A 33 7.01 36.12 16.74
N ASP A 34 5.86 36.60 16.30
CA ASP A 34 4.59 36.54 17.04
C ASP A 34 3.68 35.39 16.55
N ALA A 35 2.54 35.19 17.21
CA ALA A 35 1.59 34.12 16.85
C ALA A 35 1.04 34.26 15.42
N GLU A 36 0.93 35.49 14.90
CA GLU A 36 0.44 35.75 13.56
C GLU A 36 1.46 35.31 12.50
N THR A 37 2.72 35.72 12.65
CA THR A 37 3.84 35.31 11.78
C THR A 37 4.09 33.81 11.86
N ILE A 38 4.03 33.21 13.04
CA ILE A 38 4.13 31.75 13.23
C ILE A 38 2.97 31.03 12.55
N GLY A 39 1.75 31.58 12.63
CA GLY A 39 0.59 31.03 11.92
C GLY A 39 0.75 31.05 10.40
N GLN A 40 1.34 32.11 9.84
CA GLN A 40 1.64 32.19 8.41
C GLN A 40 2.79 31.24 8.00
N LEU A 41 3.79 31.09 8.85
CA LEU A 41 4.89 30.16 8.62
C LEU A 41 4.39 28.71 8.64
N ALA A 42 3.55 28.34 9.60
CA ALA A 42 2.92 27.03 9.66
C ALA A 42 2.01 26.78 8.44
N ARG A 43 1.27 27.80 7.97
CA ARG A 43 0.52 27.70 6.71
C ARG A 43 1.45 27.37 5.53
N ALA A 44 2.60 28.02 5.44
CA ALA A 44 3.55 27.74 4.36
C ALA A 44 4.12 26.33 4.44
N TYR A 45 4.48 25.85 5.65
CA TYR A 45 4.93 24.47 5.84
C TYR A 45 3.85 23.43 5.52
N ASN A 46 2.58 23.67 5.87
CA ASN A 46 1.48 22.79 5.47
C ASN A 46 1.40 22.64 3.94
N ASN A 47 1.61 23.72 3.18
CA ASN A 47 1.58 23.68 1.72
C ASN A 47 2.89 23.14 1.09
N LEU A 48 3.95 22.99 1.90
CA LEU A 48 5.17 22.28 1.53
C LEU A 48 5.16 20.83 2.03
N GLU A 49 4.03 20.36 2.55
CA GLU A 49 3.85 19.01 3.09
C GLU A 49 4.74 18.68 4.30
N GLU A 50 5.28 19.72 4.94
CA GLU A 50 6.12 19.67 6.13
C GLU A 50 5.26 19.71 7.40
N TYR A 51 4.29 18.80 7.48
CA TYR A 51 3.18 18.84 8.45
C TYR A 51 3.64 18.79 9.91
N ARG A 52 4.67 17.98 10.24
CA ARG A 52 5.21 17.91 11.60
C ARG A 52 5.84 19.22 12.05
N THR A 53 6.50 19.92 11.12
CA THR A 53 7.09 21.25 11.38
C THR A 53 5.98 22.27 11.64
N ALA A 54 4.92 22.25 10.84
CA ALA A 54 3.74 23.10 11.04
C ALA A 54 3.06 22.84 12.40
N ILE A 55 2.85 21.58 12.79
CA ILE A 55 2.30 21.20 14.10
C ILE A 55 3.16 21.76 15.23
N LYS A 56 4.48 21.56 15.17
CA LYS A 56 5.42 22.05 16.20
C LYS A 56 5.34 23.58 16.35
N LEU A 57 5.29 24.30 15.24
CA LEU A 57 5.15 25.76 15.24
C LEU A 57 3.83 26.21 15.85
N LEU A 58 2.71 25.64 15.42
CA LEU A 58 1.38 25.98 15.92
C LEU A 58 1.24 25.69 17.41
N GLN A 59 1.73 24.52 17.88
CA GLN A 59 1.76 24.18 19.30
C GLN A 59 2.63 25.15 20.12
N GLY A 60 3.71 25.67 19.54
CA GLY A 60 4.57 26.68 20.19
C GLY A 60 3.86 27.99 20.53
N VAL A 61 2.79 28.33 19.81
CA VAL A 61 1.97 29.54 20.03
C VAL A 61 0.55 29.21 20.48
N LYS A 62 0.35 28.03 21.06
CA LYS A 62 -0.96 27.52 21.47
C LYS A 62 -1.69 28.48 22.42
N GLU A 63 -1.00 29.16 23.33
CA GLU A 63 -1.65 30.08 24.28
C GLU A 63 -2.30 31.28 23.58
N GLN A 64 -1.68 31.76 22.50
CA GLN A 64 -2.18 32.90 21.71
C GLN A 64 -3.17 32.45 20.63
N GLY A 65 -2.96 31.27 20.03
CA GLY A 65 -3.74 30.76 18.91
C GLY A 65 -5.08 30.11 19.28
N GLN A 66 -5.30 29.74 20.54
CA GLN A 66 -6.51 29.01 20.97
C GLN A 66 -7.85 29.70 20.65
N LEU A 67 -7.87 31.02 20.45
CA LEU A 67 -9.06 31.80 20.10
C LEU A 67 -9.15 32.15 18.61
N ASP A 68 -8.20 31.69 17.79
CA ASP A 68 -8.14 31.94 16.36
C ASP A 68 -8.65 30.70 15.58
N PRO A 69 -9.78 30.80 14.84
CA PRO A 69 -10.28 29.69 14.04
C PRO A 69 -9.27 29.21 12.99
N LEU A 70 -8.45 30.10 12.40
CA LEU A 70 -7.45 29.73 11.39
C LEU A 70 -6.29 28.95 12.00
N TRP A 71 -5.94 29.21 13.26
CA TRP A 71 -4.93 28.42 13.97
C TRP A 71 -5.41 26.97 14.13
N HIS A 72 -6.67 26.79 14.56
CA HIS A 72 -7.28 25.47 14.68
C HIS A 72 -7.42 24.77 13.32
N PHE A 73 -7.87 25.48 12.28
CA PHE A 73 -7.96 24.93 10.92
C PHE A 73 -6.60 24.45 10.42
N ARG A 74 -5.54 25.27 10.55
CA ARG A 74 -4.18 24.90 10.10
C ARG A 74 -3.62 23.72 10.90
N LEU A 75 -3.93 23.65 12.19
CA LEU A 75 -3.51 22.54 13.04
C LEU A 75 -4.27 21.25 12.67
N GLY A 76 -5.58 21.34 12.43
CA GLY A 76 -6.43 20.24 11.99
C GLY A 76 -5.99 19.70 10.63
N TYR A 77 -5.70 20.59 9.69
CA TYR A 77 -5.14 20.26 8.38
C TYR A 77 -3.84 19.47 8.53
N ALA A 78 -2.88 19.98 9.31
CA ALA A 78 -1.62 19.27 9.53
C ALA A 78 -1.83 17.89 10.18
N TYR A 79 -2.76 17.77 11.13
CA TYR A 79 -3.09 16.50 11.77
C TYR A 79 -3.72 15.48 10.81
N CYS A 80 -4.49 15.90 9.81
CA CYS A 80 -5.01 14.99 8.78
C CYS A 80 -3.90 14.26 8.05
N TYR A 81 -2.88 15.00 7.61
CA TYR A 81 -1.80 14.44 6.79
C TYR A 81 -0.71 13.70 7.58
N VAL A 82 -0.69 13.82 8.91
CA VAL A 82 0.05 12.89 9.79
C VAL A 82 -0.85 11.80 10.37
N ALA A 83 -2.06 11.64 9.83
CA ALA A 83 -3.07 10.66 10.21
C ALA A 83 -3.46 10.67 11.71
N GLU A 84 -3.32 11.81 12.39
CA GLU A 84 -3.78 12.00 13.77
C GLU A 84 -5.26 12.42 13.78
N TYR A 85 -6.13 11.55 13.26
CA TYR A 85 -7.51 11.89 12.91
C TYR A 85 -8.36 12.37 14.08
N LYS A 86 -8.11 11.88 15.30
CA LYS A 86 -8.78 12.39 16.51
C LYS A 86 -8.38 13.81 16.86
N LEU A 87 -7.10 14.14 16.70
CA LEU A 87 -6.61 15.49 16.93
C LEU A 87 -7.08 16.43 15.82
N ALA A 88 -7.11 15.96 14.58
CA ALA A 88 -7.66 16.69 13.44
C ALA A 88 -9.15 17.02 13.65
N GLN A 89 -9.97 16.02 13.99
CA GLN A 89 -11.39 16.20 14.32
C GLN A 89 -11.57 17.26 15.41
N ALA A 90 -10.86 17.14 16.52
CA ALA A 90 -10.98 18.08 17.65
C ALA A 90 -10.59 19.51 17.25
N ALA A 91 -9.56 19.67 16.43
CA ALA A 91 -9.13 20.98 15.93
C ALA A 91 -10.19 21.60 15.01
N PHE A 92 -10.73 20.86 14.04
CA PHE A 92 -11.76 21.39 13.16
C PHE A 92 -13.09 21.65 13.88
N GLU A 93 -13.46 20.86 14.88
CA GLU A 93 -14.64 21.12 15.71
C GLU A 93 -14.49 22.45 16.47
N GLU A 94 -13.30 22.74 16.97
CA GLU A 94 -13.00 24.00 17.64
C GLU A 94 -12.92 25.19 16.67
N ALA A 95 -12.38 24.98 15.45
CA ALA A 95 -12.43 25.97 14.38
C ALA A 95 -13.89 26.35 14.05
N ASN A 96 -14.76 25.35 13.81
CA ASN A 96 -16.18 25.56 13.54
C ASN A 96 -16.94 26.15 14.74
N ARG A 97 -16.48 25.91 15.98
CA ARG A 97 -17.07 26.54 17.17
C ARG A 97 -16.76 28.05 17.22
N LEU A 98 -15.57 28.45 16.78
CA LEU A 98 -15.11 29.85 16.77
C LEU A 98 -15.65 30.62 15.56
N GLU A 99 -15.68 29.99 14.39
CA GLU A 99 -16.23 30.51 13.14
C GLU A 99 -17.19 29.47 12.53
N PRO A 100 -18.47 29.50 12.93
CA PRO A 100 -19.46 28.56 12.42
C PRO A 100 -19.76 28.77 10.95
N ASP A 101 -20.15 27.68 10.28
CA ASP A 101 -20.61 27.66 8.88
C ASP A 101 -19.50 28.01 7.85
N ASP A 102 -18.23 27.93 8.25
CA ASP A 102 -17.09 27.96 7.31
C ASP A 102 -17.10 26.70 6.43
N GLU A 103 -17.23 26.90 5.11
CA GLU A 103 -17.40 25.83 4.13
C GLU A 103 -16.22 24.84 4.14
N SER A 104 -14.99 25.35 4.17
CA SER A 104 -13.79 24.51 4.20
C SER A 104 -13.70 23.69 5.48
N THR A 105 -13.96 24.29 6.64
CA THR A 105 -13.94 23.57 7.92
C THR A 105 -14.98 22.45 7.95
N LEU A 106 -16.20 22.70 7.42
CA LEU A 106 -17.25 21.68 7.36
C LEU A 106 -16.89 20.53 6.41
N GLU A 107 -16.29 20.82 5.26
CA GLU A 107 -15.81 19.81 4.31
C GLU A 107 -14.77 18.87 4.97
N TYR A 108 -13.76 19.43 5.64
CA TYR A 108 -12.78 18.64 6.38
C TYR A 108 -13.41 17.84 7.53
N LEU A 109 -14.41 18.39 8.22
CA LEU A 109 -15.12 17.68 9.28
C LEU A 109 -15.87 16.45 8.74
N ASP A 110 -16.53 16.57 7.59
CA ASP A 110 -17.26 15.47 6.99
C ASP A 110 -16.33 14.35 6.50
N TRP A 111 -15.15 14.71 5.99
CA TRP A 111 -14.11 13.75 5.64
C TRP A 111 -13.45 13.08 6.86
N ILE A 112 -13.12 13.85 7.91
CA ILE A 112 -12.32 13.33 9.03
C ILE A 112 -13.12 12.52 10.06
N ARG A 113 -14.41 12.82 10.26
CA ARG A 113 -15.27 12.14 11.24
C ARG A 113 -15.30 10.62 11.08
N PRO A 114 -15.51 10.03 9.89
CA PRO A 114 -15.48 8.57 9.74
C PRO A 114 -14.10 7.98 10.06
N LYS A 115 -13.01 8.59 9.59
CA LYS A 115 -11.62 8.15 9.88
C LYS A 115 -11.30 8.24 11.38
N ALA A 116 -11.72 9.32 12.03
CA ALA A 116 -11.60 9.52 13.47
C ALA A 116 -12.41 8.49 14.29
N ALA A 117 -13.63 8.17 13.86
CA ALA A 117 -14.46 7.15 14.49
C ALA A 117 -13.88 5.73 14.30
N LYS A 118 -13.23 5.46 13.16
CA LYS A 118 -12.49 4.21 12.92
C LYS A 118 -11.29 4.11 13.87
N MET A 119 -10.48 5.16 13.95
CA MET A 119 -9.32 5.24 14.87
C MET A 119 -9.70 4.99 16.33
N ASP A 120 -10.86 5.49 16.80
CA ASP A 120 -11.36 5.18 18.17
C ASP A 120 -11.71 3.70 18.35
N ARG A 121 -12.33 3.05 17.34
CA ARG A 121 -12.63 1.62 17.38
C ARG A 121 -11.35 0.79 17.42
N ASP A 122 -10.38 1.14 16.58
CA ASP A 122 -9.09 0.45 16.49
C ASP A 122 -8.30 0.62 17.80
N ARG A 123 -8.36 1.80 18.44
CA ARG A 123 -7.76 2.03 19.76
C ARG A 123 -8.37 1.15 20.84
N ILE A 124 -9.70 1.05 20.90
CA ILE A 124 -10.39 0.20 21.89
C ILE A 124 -10.04 -1.28 21.65
N ARG A 125 -9.98 -1.71 20.40
CA ARG A 125 -9.57 -3.07 20.01
C ARG A 125 -8.14 -3.34 20.47
N TRP A 126 -7.20 -2.43 20.16
CA TRP A 126 -5.81 -2.49 20.60
C TRP A 126 -5.67 -2.59 22.11
N GLU A 127 -6.31 -1.69 22.87
CA GLU A 127 -6.25 -1.69 24.34
C GLU A 127 -6.75 -3.01 24.94
N THR A 128 -7.80 -3.58 24.35
CA THR A 128 -8.38 -4.87 24.79
C THR A 128 -7.43 -6.03 24.50
N GLU A 129 -7.00 -6.17 23.24
CA GLU A 129 -6.13 -7.27 22.79
C GLU A 129 -4.74 -7.19 23.47
N GLN A 130 -4.20 -5.98 23.67
CA GLN A 130 -2.94 -5.79 24.37
C GLN A 130 -3.04 -6.17 25.85
N ALA A 131 -4.14 -5.81 26.53
CA ALA A 131 -4.36 -6.21 27.93
C ALA A 131 -4.53 -7.73 28.08
N GLU A 132 -5.18 -8.40 27.12
CA GLU A 132 -5.30 -9.86 27.08
C GLU A 132 -3.93 -10.53 26.85
N TRP A 133 -3.13 -9.99 25.94
CA TRP A 133 -1.79 -10.47 25.67
C TRP A 133 -0.87 -10.36 26.89
N GLU A 134 -0.86 -9.21 27.57
CA GLU A 134 -0.09 -9.02 28.81
C GLU A 134 -0.51 -9.99 29.92
N GLN A 135 -1.82 -10.26 30.04
CA GLN A 135 -2.35 -11.23 31.02
C GLN A 135 -1.97 -12.68 30.70
N SER A 136 -1.73 -13.02 29.43
CA SER A 136 -1.28 -14.35 29.03
C SER A 136 0.12 -14.70 29.59
N GLY A 137 0.92 -13.68 29.94
CA GLY A 137 2.31 -13.83 30.37
C GLY A 137 3.29 -14.16 29.24
N THR A 138 2.80 -14.22 27.99
CA THR A 138 3.63 -14.40 26.79
C THR A 138 4.11 -13.03 26.34
N LEU A 139 5.32 -12.62 26.77
CA LEU A 139 5.91 -11.34 26.41
C LEU A 139 7.25 -11.53 25.71
N ASN A 140 7.35 -11.13 24.45
CA ASN A 140 8.57 -11.13 23.65
C ASN A 140 9.27 -12.50 23.67
N GLN A 141 8.63 -13.54 23.11
CA GLN A 141 9.15 -14.92 23.12
C GLN A 141 9.29 -15.53 21.71
N LEU A 142 9.77 -14.77 20.74
CA LEU A 142 9.98 -15.27 19.37
C LEU A 142 11.18 -16.24 19.26
N GLU A 143 11.87 -16.56 20.35
CA GLU A 143 12.88 -17.63 20.41
C GLU A 143 12.28 -19.04 20.51
N VAL A 144 10.96 -19.16 20.78
CA VAL A 144 10.29 -20.44 20.99
C VAL A 144 9.10 -20.60 20.03
N ALA A 145 9.00 -21.78 19.43
CA ALA A 145 7.88 -22.16 18.58
C ALA A 145 6.56 -22.14 19.37
N SER A 146 5.52 -21.54 18.80
CA SER A 146 4.15 -21.57 19.34
C SER A 146 3.15 -21.18 18.27
N GLY A 147 2.03 -21.91 18.23
CA GLY A 147 1.00 -21.75 17.20
C GLY A 147 1.55 -22.14 15.83
N THR A 148 1.37 -21.26 14.85
CA THR A 148 1.95 -21.44 13.51
C THR A 148 3.43 -21.08 13.47
N TYR A 149 3.92 -20.21 14.36
CA TYR A 149 5.31 -19.77 14.35
C TYR A 149 6.31 -20.84 14.84
N ASP A 150 7.34 -21.09 14.05
CA ASP A 150 8.53 -21.87 14.43
C ASP A 150 9.80 -21.14 13.94
N PRO A 151 10.71 -20.68 14.83
CA PRO A 151 11.90 -19.96 14.43
C PRO A 151 12.83 -20.76 13.50
N ALA A 152 12.78 -22.10 13.54
CA ALA A 152 13.63 -22.95 12.71
C ALA A 152 13.20 -22.99 11.23
N THR A 153 11.93 -22.71 10.94
CA THR A 153 11.35 -22.78 9.59
C THR A 153 10.72 -21.47 9.14
N PHE A 154 10.75 -20.43 9.98
CA PHE A 154 10.12 -19.16 9.70
C PHE A 154 10.67 -18.50 8.44
N TRP A 155 11.98 -18.56 8.20
CA TRP A 155 12.62 -17.92 7.05
C TRP A 155 12.73 -18.88 5.86
N ARG A 156 12.26 -18.42 4.68
CA ARG A 156 12.46 -19.11 3.41
C ARG A 156 13.78 -18.69 2.79
N TYR A 157 14.60 -19.66 2.40
CA TYR A 157 15.83 -19.40 1.67
C TYR A 157 15.52 -18.88 0.25
N SER A 158 16.24 -17.83 -0.17
CA SER A 158 16.23 -17.30 -1.53
C SER A 158 17.55 -16.57 -1.77
N ASP A 159 18.24 -16.86 -2.87
CA ASP A 159 19.48 -16.15 -3.24
C ASP A 159 19.23 -14.64 -3.39
N TYR A 160 18.08 -14.27 -3.96
CA TYR A 160 17.67 -12.87 -4.05
C TYR A 160 17.50 -12.21 -2.67
N ALA A 161 16.93 -12.93 -1.71
CA ALA A 161 16.80 -12.42 -0.34
C ALA A 161 18.17 -12.28 0.33
N GLN A 162 19.10 -13.21 0.11
CA GLN A 162 20.47 -13.10 0.63
C GLN A 162 21.18 -11.84 0.13
N ASP A 163 21.02 -11.52 -1.15
CA ASP A 163 21.67 -10.37 -1.77
C ASP A 163 21.03 -9.04 -1.36
N ASN A 164 19.70 -8.99 -1.24
CA ASN A 164 18.95 -7.72 -1.14
C ASN A 164 18.27 -7.42 0.20
N HIS A 165 18.03 -8.43 1.05
CA HIS A 165 17.22 -8.29 2.28
C HIS A 165 17.97 -8.72 3.54
N VAL A 166 18.66 -9.87 3.49
CA VAL A 166 19.32 -10.48 4.65
C VAL A 166 20.58 -9.68 4.99
N SER A 167 20.47 -8.87 6.03
CA SER A 167 21.54 -8.00 6.51
C SER A 167 22.49 -8.77 7.44
N ALA A 168 23.68 -8.20 7.68
CA ALA A 168 24.60 -8.76 8.67
C ALA A 168 23.98 -8.72 10.10
N PRO A 169 24.45 -9.55 11.05
CA PRO A 169 24.08 -9.40 12.46
C PRO A 169 24.39 -7.99 12.98
N PHE A 170 23.48 -7.45 13.79
CA PHE A 170 23.58 -6.12 14.37
C PHE A 170 24.04 -6.16 15.84
N ASP A 171 24.51 -5.02 16.33
CA ASP A 171 24.79 -4.79 17.74
C ASP A 171 23.89 -3.69 18.32
N GLU A 172 24.06 -3.42 19.61
CA GLU A 172 23.27 -2.42 20.34
C GLU A 172 23.49 -0.99 19.81
N GLU A 173 24.69 -0.68 19.30
CA GLU A 173 24.99 0.65 18.75
C GLU A 173 24.23 0.88 17.45
N LEU A 174 24.14 -0.15 16.59
CA LEU A 174 23.34 -0.09 15.38
C LEU A 174 21.84 0.05 15.68
N ILE A 175 21.32 -0.67 16.68
CA ILE A 175 19.92 -0.52 17.12
C ILE A 175 19.64 0.92 17.52
N GLN A 176 20.43 1.48 18.44
CA GLN A 176 20.26 2.86 18.92
C GLN A 176 20.36 3.88 17.79
N SER A 177 21.27 3.66 16.84
CA SER A 177 21.41 4.51 15.67
C SER A 177 20.19 4.47 14.75
N ILE A 178 19.59 3.30 14.54
CA ILE A 178 18.37 3.14 13.73
C ILE A 178 17.17 3.73 14.46
N GLU A 179 16.98 3.45 15.75
CA GLU A 179 15.90 4.03 16.56
C GLU A 179 15.98 5.57 16.60
N GLN A 180 17.18 6.14 16.69
CA GLN A 180 17.39 7.59 16.64
C GLN A 180 17.02 8.18 15.27
N GLU A 181 17.33 7.48 14.18
CA GLU A 181 17.00 7.91 12.82
C GLU A 181 15.50 7.86 12.56
N LEU A 182 14.85 6.76 12.97
CA LEU A 182 13.41 6.57 12.79
C LEU A 182 12.59 7.41 13.78
N GLY A 183 13.15 7.73 14.95
CA GLY A 183 12.47 8.44 16.04
C GLY A 183 11.58 7.55 16.92
N TYR A 184 11.71 6.23 16.78
CA TYR A 184 10.88 5.22 17.44
C TYR A 184 11.73 4.10 18.01
N LYS A 185 11.33 3.62 19.18
CA LYS A 185 11.92 2.43 19.81
C LYS A 185 11.39 1.16 19.15
N LEU A 186 12.27 0.27 18.71
CA LEU A 186 11.87 -0.98 18.07
C LEU A 186 11.27 -1.95 19.11
N PRO A 187 10.20 -2.70 18.76
CA PRO A 187 9.66 -3.73 19.64
C PRO A 187 10.72 -4.77 20.00
N ALA A 188 10.72 -5.22 21.25
CA ALA A 188 11.69 -6.24 21.70
C ALA A 188 11.53 -7.56 20.92
N SER A 189 10.29 -7.92 20.58
CA SER A 189 9.97 -9.06 19.71
C SER A 189 10.54 -8.89 18.29
N TYR A 190 10.51 -7.69 17.72
CA TYR A 190 11.13 -7.39 16.42
C TYR A 190 12.63 -7.66 16.45
N ILE A 191 13.32 -7.11 17.46
CA ILE A 191 14.75 -7.34 17.68
C ILE A 191 15.06 -8.84 17.86
N GLN A 192 14.23 -9.59 18.58
CA GLN A 192 14.41 -11.04 18.75
C GLN A 192 14.30 -11.80 17.43
N LEU A 193 13.29 -11.50 16.61
CA LEU A 193 13.14 -12.13 15.30
C LEU A 193 14.37 -11.84 14.43
N MET A 194 14.83 -10.58 14.40
CA MET A 194 15.97 -10.18 13.58
C MET A 194 17.31 -10.80 14.03
N LYS A 195 17.41 -11.27 15.28
CA LYS A 195 18.56 -12.07 15.75
C LYS A 195 18.61 -13.48 15.17
N THR A 196 17.47 -14.02 14.72
CA THR A 196 17.43 -15.32 14.04
C THR A 196 17.91 -15.20 12.60
N GLN A 197 17.42 -14.20 11.88
CA GLN A 197 17.90 -13.73 10.58
C GLN A 197 17.49 -12.25 10.43
N ASN A 198 18.42 -11.40 10.03
CA ASN A 198 18.20 -9.96 10.00
C ASN A 198 17.55 -9.51 8.68
N GLY A 199 16.24 -9.75 8.56
CA GLY A 199 15.43 -9.49 7.37
C GLY A 199 15.33 -10.68 6.42
N GLY A 200 14.41 -10.62 5.45
CA GLY A 200 14.23 -11.64 4.42
C GLY A 200 12.78 -12.03 4.19
N PHE A 201 12.58 -13.22 3.60
CA PHE A 201 11.25 -13.72 3.24
C PHE A 201 10.74 -14.72 4.28
N PRO A 202 9.57 -14.48 4.89
CA PRO A 202 8.95 -15.49 5.72
C PRO A 202 8.41 -16.66 4.86
N ALA A 203 8.27 -17.83 5.45
CA ALA A 203 7.67 -19.00 4.82
C ALA A 203 6.14 -18.85 4.71
N ARG A 204 5.55 -18.09 5.64
CA ARG A 204 4.13 -17.77 5.71
C ARG A 204 3.94 -16.28 5.53
N THR A 205 3.04 -15.91 4.64
CA THR A 205 2.98 -14.56 4.06
C THR A 205 1.63 -13.91 4.21
N THR A 206 0.59 -14.62 4.62
CA THR A 206 -0.77 -14.06 4.73
C THR A 206 -1.17 -13.81 6.18
N PHE A 207 -1.93 -12.74 6.42
CA PHE A 207 -2.46 -12.40 7.73
C PHE A 207 -3.95 -12.07 7.63
N PRO A 208 -4.82 -12.71 8.44
CA PRO A 208 -6.26 -12.48 8.37
C PRO A 208 -6.66 -11.08 8.85
N THR A 209 -7.64 -10.48 8.18
CA THR A 209 -8.25 -9.20 8.56
C THR A 209 -9.76 -9.38 8.77
N GLN A 210 -10.37 -8.45 9.52
CA GLN A 210 -11.83 -8.36 9.67
C GLN A 210 -12.43 -7.30 8.75
N GLU A 211 -11.57 -6.55 8.06
CA GLU A 211 -11.90 -5.45 7.17
C GLU A 211 -11.22 -5.75 5.83
N GLY A 212 -11.96 -5.60 4.74
CA GLY A 212 -11.40 -5.79 3.39
C GLY A 212 -10.40 -4.70 3.02
N THR A 213 -9.42 -5.09 2.22
CA THR A 213 -8.43 -4.23 1.57
C THR A 213 -8.89 -3.89 0.14
N SER A 214 -8.08 -3.16 -0.63
CA SER A 214 -8.36 -2.94 -2.07
C SER A 214 -8.42 -4.23 -2.89
N TRP A 215 -7.79 -5.32 -2.43
CA TRP A 215 -7.58 -6.52 -3.23
C TRP A 215 -8.06 -7.84 -2.59
N ALA A 216 -8.37 -7.86 -1.29
CA ALA A 216 -8.92 -9.03 -0.59
C ALA A 216 -9.93 -8.65 0.49
N GLU A 217 -10.95 -9.48 0.70
CA GLU A 217 -12.01 -9.20 1.68
C GLU A 217 -11.61 -9.50 3.14
N ASP A 218 -10.68 -10.42 3.35
CA ASP A 218 -10.44 -11.04 4.65
C ASP A 218 -8.96 -11.25 5.03
N HIS A 219 -8.02 -10.73 4.23
CA HIS A 219 -6.59 -10.84 4.53
C HIS A 219 -5.71 -9.76 3.89
N ILE A 220 -4.47 -9.67 4.39
CA ILE A 220 -3.33 -9.02 3.72
C ILE A 220 -2.23 -10.05 3.45
N ALA A 221 -1.30 -9.71 2.56
CA ALA A 221 -0.12 -10.51 2.26
C ALA A 221 1.14 -9.66 2.38
N ILE A 222 2.22 -10.27 2.87
CA ILE A 222 3.57 -9.70 2.91
C ILE A 222 4.53 -10.53 2.05
N SER A 223 5.48 -9.87 1.41
CA SER A 223 6.55 -10.50 0.64
C SER A 223 7.81 -10.68 1.47
N SER A 224 8.14 -9.66 2.27
CA SER A 224 9.40 -9.59 3.01
C SER A 224 9.24 -8.83 4.32
N ILE A 225 10.16 -9.08 5.24
CA ILE A 225 10.30 -8.30 6.48
C ILE A 225 11.66 -7.61 6.42
N LEU A 226 11.67 -6.29 6.64
CA LEU A 226 12.89 -5.49 6.62
C LEU A 226 13.82 -5.89 7.77
N GLY A 227 15.13 -5.85 7.53
CA GLY A 227 16.15 -6.07 8.57
C GLY A 227 16.56 -4.77 9.28
N ILE A 228 17.12 -4.87 10.48
CA ILE A 228 17.76 -3.75 11.20
C ILE A 228 19.12 -3.46 10.58
N GLY A 229 19.23 -2.39 9.81
CA GLY A 229 20.47 -2.04 9.13
C GLY A 229 20.30 -0.97 8.07
N ARG A 230 21.39 -0.78 7.30
CA ARG A 230 21.49 0.12 6.13
C ARG A 230 22.30 -0.51 4.99
N ASP A 231 22.79 -1.73 5.19
CA ASP A 231 23.68 -2.43 4.26
C ASP A 231 22.92 -3.11 3.12
N LYS A 232 21.61 -3.29 3.28
CA LYS A 232 20.72 -3.91 2.31
C LYS A 232 19.68 -2.92 1.83
N MET A 233 19.30 -3.06 0.56
CA MET A 233 18.29 -2.23 -0.10
C MET A 233 16.96 -2.26 0.67
N TYR A 234 16.55 -3.46 1.10
CA TYR A 234 15.33 -3.71 1.90
C TYR A 234 15.66 -3.92 3.38
N SER A 235 16.34 -2.93 3.98
CA SER A 235 16.54 -2.82 5.44
C SER A 235 15.90 -1.53 5.96
N LEU A 236 15.67 -1.42 7.26
CA LEU A 236 14.94 -0.29 7.86
C LEU A 236 15.50 1.08 7.45
N GLY A 237 16.82 1.23 7.38
CA GLY A 237 17.50 2.43 6.87
C GLY A 237 18.19 2.21 5.51
N GLY A 238 17.71 1.26 4.72
CA GLY A 238 18.14 1.00 3.36
C GLY A 238 17.51 1.95 2.34
N GLU A 239 17.85 1.78 1.07
CA GLU A 239 17.35 2.60 -0.05
C GLU A 239 15.83 2.57 -0.18
N PHE A 240 15.21 1.40 0.03
CA PHE A 240 13.75 1.23 0.06
C PHE A 240 13.27 0.95 1.50
N GLY A 241 13.91 1.60 2.46
CA GLY A 241 13.63 1.49 3.89
C GLY A 241 12.44 2.33 4.35
N SER A 242 12.27 2.42 5.67
CA SER A 242 11.08 3.04 6.26
C SER A 242 10.94 4.53 5.94
N ARG A 243 12.04 5.29 5.92
CA ARG A 243 11.97 6.72 5.61
C ARG A 243 11.68 6.98 4.13
N PHE A 244 12.23 6.17 3.23
CA PHE A 244 11.91 6.27 1.80
C PHE A 244 10.41 6.09 1.54
N MET A 245 9.78 5.08 2.14
CA MET A 245 8.34 4.88 1.95
C MET A 245 7.51 6.06 2.48
N ILE A 246 7.92 6.67 3.59
CA ILE A 246 7.21 7.82 4.19
C ILE A 246 7.46 9.12 3.41
N GLU A 247 8.73 9.42 3.08
CA GLU A 247 9.16 10.70 2.51
C GLU A 247 8.98 10.77 0.99
N ASP A 248 9.31 9.69 0.27
CA ASP A 248 9.30 9.66 -1.19
C ASP A 248 8.01 9.07 -1.75
N TRP A 249 7.42 8.08 -1.07
CA TRP A 249 6.14 7.46 -1.47
C TRP A 249 4.92 8.03 -0.76
N GLY A 250 5.10 8.94 0.20
CA GLY A 250 4.00 9.66 0.83
C GLY A 250 3.17 8.84 1.83
N TYR A 251 3.67 7.68 2.28
CA TYR A 251 3.00 6.93 3.34
C TYR A 251 2.90 7.75 4.63
N PRO A 252 1.79 7.60 5.39
CA PRO A 252 1.60 8.38 6.60
C PRO A 252 2.71 8.08 7.62
N ASP A 253 3.22 9.13 8.25
CA ASP A 253 4.27 9.04 9.27
C ASP A 253 3.68 8.57 10.62
N LEU A 254 3.22 7.32 10.68
CA LEU A 254 2.63 6.66 11.85
C LEU A 254 3.68 6.09 12.80
N GLY A 255 4.86 5.78 12.26
CA GLY A 255 5.84 4.91 12.88
C GLY A 255 6.83 4.32 11.89
N VAL A 256 7.01 3.00 11.92
CA VAL A 256 8.08 2.30 11.17
C VAL A 256 7.49 1.33 10.16
N VAL A 257 7.85 1.46 8.88
CA VAL A 257 7.52 0.47 7.85
C VAL A 257 8.41 -0.77 8.04
N ILE A 258 7.78 -1.94 8.13
CA ILE A 258 8.47 -3.19 8.51
C ILE A 258 8.31 -4.33 7.51
N CYS A 259 7.33 -4.27 6.60
CA CYS A 259 7.18 -5.27 5.54
C CYS A 259 6.91 -4.60 4.20
N ASP A 260 7.40 -5.25 3.14
CA ASP A 260 6.95 -5.06 1.77
C ASP A 260 5.85 -6.08 1.45
N CYS A 261 4.97 -5.74 0.53
CA CYS A 261 3.82 -6.54 0.11
C CYS A 261 3.92 -6.95 -1.37
N PRO A 262 3.11 -7.91 -1.86
CA PRO A 262 3.19 -8.37 -3.25
C PRO A 262 2.90 -7.31 -4.31
N SER A 263 2.32 -6.17 -3.91
CA SER A 263 1.95 -5.05 -4.79
C SER A 263 3.14 -4.20 -5.26
N ALA A 264 4.37 -4.53 -4.84
CA ALA A 264 5.58 -3.75 -5.15
C ALA A 264 5.53 -2.31 -4.59
N GLY A 265 5.10 -2.17 -3.34
CA GLY A 265 5.12 -0.90 -2.60
C GLY A 265 3.86 -0.06 -2.70
N HIS A 266 2.77 -0.56 -3.31
CA HIS A 266 1.45 0.07 -3.28
C HIS A 266 0.68 -0.24 -1.98
N ASP A 267 1.18 -1.16 -1.18
CA ASP A 267 0.77 -1.34 0.20
C ASP A 267 1.96 -1.79 1.07
N VAL A 268 1.88 -1.47 2.37
CA VAL A 268 2.93 -1.77 3.33
C VAL A 268 2.35 -2.19 4.68
N VAL A 269 3.16 -2.87 5.49
CA VAL A 269 2.86 -3.11 6.91
C VAL A 269 3.74 -2.23 7.78
N MET A 270 3.12 -1.53 8.74
CA MET A 270 3.78 -0.59 9.63
C MET A 270 3.56 -0.94 11.10
N LEU A 271 4.55 -0.60 11.92
CA LEU A 271 4.39 -0.43 13.36
C LEU A 271 3.79 0.96 13.61
N ASP A 272 2.59 1.01 14.18
CA ASP A 272 1.85 2.25 14.46
C ASP A 272 1.98 2.65 15.94
N TYR A 273 2.60 3.81 16.17
CA TYR A 273 2.89 4.34 17.50
C TYR A 273 1.88 5.39 17.97
N ARG A 274 0.85 5.73 17.19
CA ARG A 274 -0.14 6.77 17.57
C ARG A 274 -0.87 6.45 18.88
N PHE A 275 -0.94 5.18 19.27
CA PHE A 275 -1.63 4.77 20.50
C PHE A 275 -0.73 4.72 21.73
N CYS A 276 0.57 4.46 21.57
CA CYS A 276 1.50 4.20 22.67
C CYS A 276 2.64 5.23 22.79
N GLY A 277 2.84 6.09 21.78
CA GLY A 277 3.95 7.04 21.69
C GLY A 277 5.27 6.37 21.34
N PRO A 278 6.34 7.14 21.06
CA PRO A 278 7.56 6.65 20.40
C PRO A 278 8.37 5.62 21.20
N GLU A 279 8.12 5.49 22.50
CA GLU A 279 8.81 4.56 23.40
C GLU A 279 7.93 3.36 23.82
N GLY A 280 6.68 3.32 23.36
CA GLY A 280 5.71 2.29 23.73
C GLY A 280 5.79 1.03 22.85
N GLU A 281 4.97 0.03 23.19
CA GLU A 281 4.77 -1.16 22.34
C GLU A 281 3.72 -0.81 21.27
N PRO A 282 4.09 -0.70 19.98
CA PRO A 282 3.18 -0.31 18.90
C PRO A 282 2.26 -1.45 18.47
N CYS A 283 1.10 -1.10 17.92
CA CYS A 283 0.30 -2.06 17.16
C CYS A 283 0.87 -2.24 15.75
N VAL A 284 0.32 -3.21 15.02
CA VAL A 284 0.66 -3.47 13.61
C VAL A 284 -0.53 -3.11 12.74
N VAL A 285 -0.28 -2.35 11.68
CA VAL A 285 -1.28 -1.93 10.70
C VAL A 285 -0.80 -2.22 9.28
N HIS A 286 -1.75 -2.43 8.38
CA HIS A 286 -1.55 -2.37 6.93
C HIS A 286 -1.97 -0.99 6.43
N VAL A 287 -1.27 -0.46 5.43
CA VAL A 287 -1.60 0.82 4.79
C VAL A 287 -1.65 0.62 3.29
N ASP A 288 -2.79 0.96 2.69
CA ASP A 288 -3.11 0.73 1.28
C ASP A 288 -3.11 2.05 0.49
N GLN A 289 -2.11 2.26 -0.35
CA GLN A 289 -1.96 3.51 -1.10
C GLN A 289 -3.01 3.64 -2.21
N GLU A 290 -3.50 2.54 -2.79
CA GLU A 290 -4.56 2.56 -3.80
C GLU A 290 -5.92 2.96 -3.20
N SER A 291 -6.06 2.79 -1.88
CA SER A 291 -7.25 3.18 -1.13
C SER A 291 -7.06 4.46 -0.30
N ASP A 292 -6.37 5.47 -0.85
CA ASP A 292 -6.12 6.76 -0.16
C ASP A 292 -5.42 6.58 1.20
N TYR A 293 -4.39 5.72 1.21
CA TYR A 293 -3.63 5.34 2.40
C TYR A 293 -4.53 4.85 3.55
N GLU A 294 -5.56 4.08 3.23
CA GLU A 294 -6.46 3.52 4.26
C GLU A 294 -5.66 2.62 5.21
N ILE A 295 -5.90 2.80 6.51
CA ILE A 295 -5.15 2.13 7.57
C ILE A 295 -6.01 1.00 8.15
N THR A 296 -5.56 -0.23 7.99
CA THR A 296 -6.24 -1.44 8.48
C THR A 296 -5.51 -1.99 9.69
N TYR A 297 -6.20 -2.10 10.84
CA TYR A 297 -5.61 -2.68 12.05
C TYR A 297 -5.42 -4.20 11.92
N LEU A 298 -4.21 -4.69 12.19
CA LEU A 298 -3.87 -6.11 12.07
C LEU A 298 -3.73 -6.79 13.43
N ALA A 299 -2.87 -6.27 14.31
CA ALA A 299 -2.48 -6.95 15.54
C ALA A 299 -2.10 -5.97 16.66
N PRO A 300 -2.21 -6.38 17.94
CA PRO A 300 -1.94 -5.50 19.07
C PRO A 300 -0.45 -5.19 19.26
N ASN A 301 0.41 -6.06 18.76
CA ASN A 301 1.86 -5.93 18.76
C ASN A 301 2.51 -6.83 17.70
N PHE A 302 3.81 -6.63 17.48
CA PHE A 302 4.57 -7.35 16.46
C PHE A 302 4.62 -8.87 16.69
N GLU A 303 4.71 -9.34 17.93
CA GLU A 303 4.75 -10.78 18.21
C GLU A 303 3.44 -11.47 17.81
N VAL A 304 2.29 -10.87 18.13
CA VAL A 304 0.99 -11.40 17.71
C VAL A 304 0.87 -11.42 16.20
N PHE A 305 1.33 -10.38 15.50
CA PHE A 305 1.36 -10.35 14.04
C PHE A 305 2.16 -11.53 13.45
N ILE A 306 3.41 -11.70 13.88
CA ILE A 306 4.29 -12.77 13.37
C ILE A 306 3.75 -14.16 13.66
N ARG A 307 3.12 -14.36 14.82
CA ARG A 307 2.47 -15.64 15.18
C ARG A 307 1.13 -15.86 14.47
N GLY A 308 0.55 -14.83 13.89
CA GLY A 308 -0.70 -14.90 13.13
C GLY A 308 -0.49 -15.15 11.64
N LEU A 309 0.75 -15.16 11.14
CA LEU A 309 1.02 -15.44 9.73
C LEU A 309 0.65 -16.89 9.36
N LEU A 310 -0.05 -17.03 8.24
CA LEU A 310 -0.57 -18.27 7.68
C LEU A 310 0.02 -18.54 6.29
N ASP A 311 -0.12 -19.79 5.84
CA ASP A 311 0.18 -20.15 4.44
C ASP A 311 -0.89 -19.55 3.52
N GLU A 312 -0.50 -19.11 2.32
CA GLU A 312 -1.38 -18.51 1.31
C GLU A 312 -2.59 -19.40 0.98
N GLU A 313 -2.36 -20.71 0.89
CA GLU A 313 -3.37 -21.74 0.64
C GLU A 313 -4.53 -21.76 1.66
N ASN A 314 -4.37 -21.15 2.85
CA ASN A 314 -5.45 -21.10 3.85
C ASN A 314 -6.57 -20.11 3.50
N PHE A 315 -6.29 -19.12 2.65
CA PHE A 315 -7.26 -18.09 2.25
C PHE A 315 -7.86 -18.36 0.87
N ASP A 316 -7.13 -19.04 -0.01
CA ASP A 316 -7.68 -19.59 -1.26
C ASP A 316 -8.89 -20.54 -1.03
N LEU A 317 -8.99 -21.13 0.17
CA LEU A 317 -10.07 -22.04 0.58
C LEU A 317 -11.31 -21.34 1.18
N LEU A 318 -11.20 -20.05 1.55
CA LEU A 318 -12.32 -19.29 2.13
C LEU A 318 -13.16 -18.61 1.05
N ASP A 319 -12.54 -18.23 -0.09
CA ASP A 319 -13.22 -17.73 -1.30
C ASP A 319 -14.18 -18.78 -1.92
N GLU A 320 -14.01 -20.07 -1.61
CA GLU A 320 -14.90 -21.14 -2.10
C GLU A 320 -16.25 -21.21 -1.35
N ASN A 321 -16.37 -20.63 -0.15
CA ASN A 321 -17.49 -20.90 0.76
C ASN A 321 -18.48 -19.72 0.97
N ASP A 322 -18.22 -18.55 0.40
CA ASP A 322 -19.20 -17.44 0.35
C ASP A 322 -19.98 -17.38 -0.98
N PHE A 323 -20.16 -18.54 -1.62
CA PHE A 323 -21.18 -18.72 -2.64
C PHE A 323 -22.57 -18.68 -1.98
N ASP A 324 -23.20 -17.49 -1.97
CA ASP A 324 -24.64 -17.36 -1.70
C ASP A 324 -25.40 -18.31 -2.65
N PRO A 325 -26.17 -19.31 -2.16
CA PRO A 325 -26.83 -20.29 -3.01
C PRO A 325 -28.01 -19.73 -3.82
N LEU A 326 -28.09 -18.41 -4.03
CA LEU A 326 -29.20 -17.73 -4.69
C LEU A 326 -28.94 -17.25 -6.13
N ASP A 327 -27.75 -17.43 -6.71
CA ASP A 327 -27.50 -17.13 -8.13
C ASP A 327 -27.00 -18.37 -8.91
N GLU A 328 -27.84 -19.40 -8.96
CA GLU A 328 -27.58 -20.64 -9.73
C GLU A 328 -27.94 -20.52 -11.23
N GLU A 329 -28.05 -19.31 -11.81
CA GLU A 329 -28.54 -19.16 -13.19
C GLU A 329 -27.73 -18.16 -14.04
N GLN A 330 -26.44 -18.46 -14.29
CA GLN A 330 -25.75 -18.19 -15.57
C GLN A 330 -24.29 -18.69 -15.57
N ALA A 331 -24.08 -20.00 -15.72
CA ALA A 331 -22.77 -20.53 -16.11
C ALA A 331 -22.55 -20.30 -17.62
N VAL A 332 -21.70 -19.34 -17.97
CA VAL A 332 -21.38 -19.09 -19.38
C VAL A 332 -20.38 -20.11 -19.88
N THR A 333 -20.84 -20.93 -20.84
CA THR A 333 -20.06 -22.00 -21.46
C THR A 333 -19.55 -21.53 -22.82
N ALA A 334 -18.24 -21.33 -22.96
CA ALA A 334 -17.61 -21.12 -24.26
C ALA A 334 -17.32 -22.47 -24.93
N VAL A 335 -17.87 -22.71 -26.12
CA VAL A 335 -17.61 -23.93 -26.92
C VAL A 335 -16.57 -23.60 -27.98
N PHE A 336 -15.35 -24.12 -27.82
CA PHE A 336 -14.35 -24.13 -28.89
C PHE A 336 -14.60 -25.31 -29.83
N THR A 337 -15.00 -25.02 -31.07
CA THR A 337 -15.14 -26.01 -32.12
C THR A 337 -13.77 -26.35 -32.70
N GLU A 338 -12.99 -27.17 -32.01
CA GLU A 338 -12.02 -28.09 -32.64
C GLU A 338 -11.53 -29.21 -31.71
N ASN A 339 -11.76 -29.11 -30.40
CA ASN A 339 -11.71 -30.25 -29.47
C ASN A 339 -12.87 -30.11 -28.47
N GLN A 340 -13.74 -31.12 -28.39
CA GLN A 340 -14.91 -31.17 -27.49
C GLN A 340 -14.51 -31.27 -26.00
N SER A 341 -13.68 -30.36 -25.50
CA SER A 341 -13.35 -30.17 -24.09
C SER A 341 -14.06 -28.91 -23.59
N VAL A 342 -14.97 -29.09 -22.65
CA VAL A 342 -15.60 -27.98 -21.93
C VAL A 342 -14.64 -27.59 -20.82
N THR A 343 -14.04 -26.40 -20.92
CA THR A 343 -13.22 -25.84 -19.85
C THR A 343 -14.08 -24.81 -19.11
N THR A 344 -14.37 -25.08 -17.84
CA THR A 344 -15.01 -24.11 -16.95
C THR A 344 -14.00 -23.03 -16.59
N PHE A 345 -14.44 -21.77 -16.56
CA PHE A 345 -13.59 -20.67 -16.12
C PHE A 345 -13.16 -20.85 -14.66
N SER A 346 -11.85 -20.78 -14.42
CA SER A 346 -11.24 -20.67 -13.09
C SER A 346 -9.90 -19.92 -13.23
N LYS A 347 -9.36 -19.36 -12.13
CA LYS A 347 -8.09 -18.64 -12.16
C LYS A 347 -6.94 -19.56 -12.59
N GLU A 348 -6.97 -20.83 -12.22
CA GLU A 348 -5.97 -21.85 -12.60
C GLU A 348 -6.07 -22.23 -14.08
N ALA A 349 -7.29 -22.25 -14.64
CA ALA A 349 -7.51 -22.59 -16.04
C ALA A 349 -6.88 -21.55 -16.98
N ILE A 350 -6.74 -20.31 -16.53
CA ILE A 350 -6.18 -19.21 -17.30
C ILE A 350 -4.73 -18.85 -16.90
N ALA A 351 -4.22 -19.34 -15.77
CA ALA A 351 -2.86 -19.06 -15.31
C ALA A 351 -1.81 -19.38 -16.40
N PRO A 352 -0.86 -18.46 -16.70
CA PRO A 352 -0.43 -17.33 -15.89
C PRO A 352 -1.17 -16.00 -16.13
N PHE A 353 -2.21 -15.98 -16.97
CA PHE A 353 -3.05 -14.79 -17.12
C PHE A 353 -3.89 -14.56 -15.85
N ARG A 354 -4.08 -13.29 -15.47
CA ARG A 354 -4.88 -12.90 -14.31
C ARG A 354 -6.12 -12.17 -14.76
N PHE A 355 -7.29 -12.62 -14.29
CA PHE A 355 -8.55 -11.94 -14.53
C PHE A 355 -8.81 -10.91 -13.43
N ILE A 356 -9.17 -9.69 -13.82
CA ILE A 356 -9.46 -8.57 -12.93
C ILE A 356 -10.90 -8.13 -13.16
N ASP A 357 -11.66 -8.02 -12.07
CA ASP A 357 -13.01 -7.48 -12.04
C ASP A 357 -12.98 -6.17 -11.23
N ALA A 358 -13.00 -5.02 -11.93
CA ALA A 358 -12.87 -3.71 -11.29
C ALA A 358 -14.19 -3.16 -10.71
N GLY A 359 -15.23 -3.98 -10.55
CA GLY A 359 -16.47 -3.65 -9.86
C GLY A 359 -17.39 -2.61 -10.55
N THR A 360 -17.00 -2.09 -11.72
CA THR A 360 -17.70 -1.01 -12.46
C THR A 360 -18.15 -1.43 -13.86
N ASN A 361 -18.41 -2.73 -14.06
CA ASN A 361 -18.70 -3.30 -15.38
C ASN A 361 -17.52 -3.12 -16.35
N SER A 362 -16.30 -3.20 -15.80
CA SER A 362 -15.02 -3.15 -16.51
C SER A 362 -14.20 -4.35 -16.07
N TYR A 363 -13.94 -5.25 -17.00
CA TYR A 363 -13.23 -6.50 -16.78
C TYR A 363 -11.94 -6.47 -17.61
N SER A 364 -10.84 -6.92 -17.05
CA SER A 364 -9.58 -7.05 -17.78
C SER A 364 -8.88 -8.37 -17.50
N VAL A 365 -8.00 -8.75 -18.42
CA VAL A 365 -7.07 -9.85 -18.26
C VAL A 365 -5.67 -9.31 -18.51
N ILE A 366 -4.77 -9.56 -17.56
CA ILE A 366 -3.39 -9.12 -17.63
C ILE A 366 -2.40 -10.28 -17.61
N LEU A 367 -1.21 -10.04 -18.16
CA LEU A 367 -0.05 -10.92 -18.07
C LEU A 367 1.22 -10.07 -18.02
N ASN A 368 2.11 -10.38 -17.08
CA ASN A 368 3.44 -9.78 -17.04
C ASN A 368 4.29 -10.35 -18.18
N ALA A 369 4.76 -9.48 -19.07
CA ALA A 369 5.64 -9.83 -20.17
C ALA A 369 6.91 -10.52 -19.67
N GLY A 370 7.51 -11.39 -20.50
CA GLY A 370 8.71 -12.13 -20.12
C GLY A 370 8.50 -13.35 -19.21
N THR A 371 7.30 -13.57 -18.67
CA THR A 371 7.05 -14.66 -17.71
C THR A 371 6.47 -15.94 -18.33
N TYR A 372 5.96 -15.85 -19.56
CA TYR A 372 5.23 -16.93 -20.23
C TYR A 372 5.53 -16.91 -21.73
N LEU A 373 5.75 -18.09 -22.34
CA LEU A 373 6.02 -18.27 -23.78
C LEU A 373 7.08 -17.32 -24.38
N GLN A 374 8.09 -16.90 -23.61
CA GLN A 374 9.14 -16.00 -24.10
C GLN A 374 9.86 -16.57 -25.33
N ASP A 375 10.01 -17.89 -25.39
CA ASP A 375 10.63 -18.59 -26.51
C ASP A 375 9.85 -18.46 -27.83
N VAL A 376 8.53 -18.23 -27.77
CA VAL A 376 7.70 -17.92 -28.96
C VAL A 376 8.08 -16.56 -29.53
N PHE A 377 8.25 -15.55 -28.68
CA PHE A 377 8.64 -14.20 -29.11
C PHE A 377 10.10 -14.15 -29.58
N ASP A 378 10.98 -14.88 -28.89
CA ASP A 378 12.39 -15.02 -29.29
C ASP A 378 12.56 -15.59 -30.71
N SER A 379 11.55 -16.33 -31.22
CA SER A 379 11.57 -16.88 -32.59
C SER A 379 11.54 -15.84 -33.70
N ARG A 380 11.10 -14.61 -33.40
CA ARG A 380 11.08 -13.45 -34.31
C ARG A 380 11.83 -12.24 -33.72
N ALA A 381 12.76 -12.46 -32.80
CA ALA A 381 13.55 -11.38 -32.20
C ALA A 381 14.41 -10.61 -33.22
N ASP A 382 14.78 -11.22 -34.34
CA ASP A 382 15.49 -10.55 -35.44
C ASP A 382 14.61 -9.56 -36.21
N GLU A 383 13.29 -9.67 -36.09
CA GLU A 383 12.32 -8.73 -36.66
C GLU A 383 12.02 -7.56 -35.71
N GLY A 384 12.38 -7.65 -34.43
CA GLY A 384 12.19 -6.60 -33.42
C GLY A 384 11.18 -6.94 -32.31
N PHE A 385 10.66 -8.17 -32.26
CA PHE A 385 9.82 -8.63 -31.14
C PHE A 385 10.68 -8.88 -29.89
N GLU A 386 10.19 -8.45 -28.73
CA GLU A 386 10.87 -8.58 -27.44
C GLU A 386 10.08 -9.45 -26.45
N GLY A 387 8.81 -9.76 -26.75
CA GLY A 387 7.89 -10.45 -25.85
C GLY A 387 7.22 -9.52 -24.85
N GLY A 388 7.23 -8.20 -25.12
CA GLY A 388 6.58 -7.16 -24.33
C GLY A 388 5.06 -7.16 -24.46
N GLY A 389 4.37 -6.30 -23.72
CA GLY A 389 2.90 -6.25 -23.75
C GLY A 389 2.32 -5.91 -25.13
N TYR A 390 2.99 -5.06 -25.91
CA TYR A 390 2.60 -4.73 -27.29
C TYR A 390 2.66 -5.96 -28.22
N ASP A 391 3.70 -6.78 -28.09
CA ASP A 391 3.86 -8.01 -28.87
C ASP A 391 2.77 -9.03 -28.53
N TRP A 392 2.45 -9.15 -27.24
CA TRP A 392 1.33 -9.94 -26.76
C TRP A 392 -0.02 -9.44 -27.28
N ALA A 393 -0.24 -8.13 -27.31
CA ALA A 393 -1.46 -7.54 -27.85
C ALA A 393 -1.59 -7.77 -29.36
N SER A 394 -0.50 -7.72 -30.11
CA SER A 394 -0.47 -8.04 -31.53
C SER A 394 -0.82 -9.52 -31.78
N LEU A 395 -0.19 -10.44 -31.04
CA LEU A 395 -0.52 -11.88 -31.09
C LEU A 395 -1.99 -12.15 -30.72
N ALA A 396 -2.47 -11.53 -29.64
CA ALA A 396 -3.85 -11.65 -29.18
C ALA A 396 -4.85 -11.11 -30.22
N SER A 397 -4.50 -10.03 -30.93
CA SER A 397 -5.30 -9.46 -32.00
C SER A 397 -5.45 -10.43 -33.17
N VAL A 398 -4.36 -11.05 -33.63
CA VAL A 398 -4.41 -12.09 -34.69
C VAL A 398 -5.28 -13.26 -34.26
N PHE A 399 -5.11 -13.74 -33.02
CA PHE A 399 -5.96 -14.81 -32.49
C PHE A 399 -7.44 -14.42 -32.48
N LEU A 400 -7.76 -13.20 -32.02
CA LEU A 400 -9.12 -12.70 -31.96
C LEU A 400 -9.75 -12.62 -33.36
N GLU A 401 -9.02 -12.12 -34.36
CA GLU A 401 -9.52 -12.02 -35.74
C GLU A 401 -9.73 -13.38 -36.40
N GLU A 402 -8.82 -14.34 -36.19
CA GLU A 402 -8.88 -15.64 -36.89
C GLU A 402 -9.73 -16.68 -36.18
N LYS A 403 -9.73 -16.70 -34.85
CA LYS A 403 -10.38 -17.74 -34.04
C LYS A 403 -11.67 -17.26 -33.39
N MET A 404 -11.80 -15.96 -33.13
CA MET A 404 -12.94 -15.38 -32.40
C MET A 404 -13.46 -14.07 -33.02
N PRO A 405 -13.75 -14.02 -34.33
CA PRO A 405 -14.07 -12.76 -35.03
C PRO A 405 -15.33 -12.05 -34.50
N HIS A 406 -16.19 -12.76 -33.76
CA HIS A 406 -17.37 -12.19 -33.12
C HIS A 406 -17.05 -11.35 -31.88
N LEU A 407 -15.85 -11.49 -31.31
CA LEU A 407 -15.38 -10.75 -30.14
C LEU A 407 -14.50 -9.54 -30.50
N THR A 408 -14.07 -9.39 -31.76
CA THR A 408 -13.19 -8.30 -32.23
C THR A 408 -13.76 -6.90 -31.99
N SER A 409 -15.09 -6.75 -31.97
CA SER A 409 -15.73 -5.45 -31.65
C SER A 409 -15.90 -5.19 -30.15
N VAL A 410 -15.67 -6.20 -29.31
CA VAL A 410 -16.01 -6.22 -27.88
C VAL A 410 -14.76 -6.18 -27.01
N ILE A 411 -13.73 -6.96 -27.35
CA ILE A 411 -12.44 -6.97 -26.65
C ILE A 411 -11.57 -5.84 -27.18
N ARG A 412 -10.94 -5.12 -26.27
CA ARG A 412 -9.94 -4.07 -26.55
C ARG A 412 -8.64 -4.42 -25.86
N PHE A 413 -7.54 -3.85 -26.34
CA PHE A 413 -6.21 -4.03 -25.75
C PHE A 413 -5.67 -2.67 -25.34
N ASP A 414 -5.01 -2.63 -24.18
CA ASP A 414 -4.32 -1.44 -23.66
C ASP A 414 -2.98 -1.86 -23.03
N PRO A 415 -2.05 -2.40 -23.84
CA PRO A 415 -0.79 -2.93 -23.33
C PRO A 415 0.19 -1.83 -22.91
N GLU A 416 1.05 -2.18 -21.96
CA GLU A 416 2.28 -1.45 -21.63
C GLU A 416 3.51 -2.25 -22.04
N ALA A 417 4.71 -1.68 -21.91
CA ALA A 417 5.95 -2.33 -22.34
C ALA A 417 6.15 -3.70 -21.65
N ASP A 418 5.85 -3.79 -20.36
CA ASP A 418 6.02 -4.97 -19.51
C ASP A 418 4.71 -5.70 -19.17
N MET A 419 3.56 -5.23 -19.68
CA MET A 419 2.25 -5.81 -19.35
C MET A 419 1.34 -5.94 -20.57
N PHE A 420 0.88 -7.16 -20.83
CA PHE A 420 -0.27 -7.39 -21.70
C PHE A 420 -1.55 -7.07 -20.94
N CYS A 421 -2.47 -6.32 -21.57
CA CYS A 421 -3.80 -6.07 -21.03
C CYS A 421 -4.86 -6.17 -22.14
N ALA A 422 -5.88 -6.98 -21.89
CA ALA A 422 -7.11 -7.05 -22.68
C ALA A 422 -8.30 -6.71 -21.79
N TYR A 423 -9.23 -5.87 -22.25
CA TYR A 423 -10.35 -5.41 -21.42
C TYR A 423 -11.66 -5.29 -22.20
N THR A 424 -12.77 -5.33 -21.48
CA THR A 424 -14.12 -5.11 -22.01
C THR A 424 -15.12 -4.88 -20.88
N ASN A 425 -16.33 -4.42 -21.24
CA ASN A 425 -17.43 -4.28 -20.30
C ASN A 425 -18.37 -5.50 -20.29
N ASP A 426 -18.00 -6.55 -21.02
CA ASP A 426 -18.75 -7.81 -21.16
C ASP A 426 -17.93 -8.96 -20.56
N LYS A 427 -18.29 -9.37 -19.33
CA LYS A 427 -17.60 -10.41 -18.55
C LYS A 427 -17.50 -11.72 -19.32
N ASP A 428 -18.59 -12.10 -19.98
CA ASP A 428 -18.74 -13.37 -20.69
C ASP A 428 -17.88 -13.41 -21.96
N ALA A 429 -17.82 -12.28 -22.67
CA ALA A 429 -16.93 -12.10 -23.80
C ALA A 429 -15.45 -12.23 -23.38
N LEU A 430 -15.07 -11.62 -22.25
CA LEU A 430 -13.69 -11.68 -21.76
C LEU A 430 -13.29 -13.08 -21.33
N ILE A 431 -14.16 -13.75 -20.56
CA ILE A 431 -13.98 -15.14 -20.12
C ILE A 431 -13.83 -16.05 -21.35
N SER A 432 -14.71 -15.90 -22.34
CA SER A 432 -14.66 -16.67 -23.58
C SER A 432 -13.34 -16.46 -24.31
N PHE A 433 -12.94 -15.19 -24.46
CA PHE A 433 -11.67 -14.82 -25.10
C PHE A 433 -10.48 -15.46 -24.40
N ILE A 434 -10.35 -15.29 -23.08
CA ILE A 434 -9.13 -15.73 -22.37
C ILE A 434 -9.02 -17.25 -22.31
N LEU A 435 -10.13 -17.98 -22.13
CA LEU A 435 -10.10 -19.44 -22.17
C LEU A 435 -9.63 -19.94 -23.54
N GLY A 436 -10.12 -19.31 -24.60
CA GLY A 436 -9.68 -19.62 -25.96
C GLY A 436 -8.22 -19.29 -26.21
N PHE A 437 -7.82 -18.09 -25.85
CA PHE A 437 -6.46 -17.60 -26.08
C PHE A 437 -5.45 -18.43 -25.28
N LYS A 438 -5.77 -18.76 -24.03
CA LYS A 438 -4.98 -19.68 -23.22
C LYS A 438 -4.86 -21.06 -23.86
N GLN A 439 -5.96 -21.62 -24.36
CA GLN A 439 -5.93 -22.91 -25.04
C GLN A 439 -5.07 -22.90 -26.30
N ALA A 440 -5.04 -21.78 -27.04
CA ALA A 440 -4.14 -21.60 -28.17
C ALA A 440 -2.67 -21.47 -27.73
N CYS A 441 -2.40 -20.76 -26.63
CA CYS A 441 -1.06 -20.66 -26.06
C CYS A 441 -0.48 -22.02 -25.66
N GLU A 442 -1.31 -22.96 -25.20
CA GLU A 442 -0.91 -24.34 -24.88
C GLU A 442 -0.66 -25.22 -26.12
N GLN A 443 -0.97 -24.73 -27.31
CA GLN A 443 -0.73 -25.42 -28.57
C GLN A 443 0.43 -24.74 -29.30
N TYR A 444 1.64 -25.15 -29.00
CA TYR A 444 2.87 -24.49 -29.46
C TYR A 444 2.94 -24.26 -30.98
N ASP A 445 2.56 -25.25 -31.80
CA ASP A 445 2.54 -25.10 -33.26
C ASP A 445 1.49 -24.08 -33.73
N LEU A 446 0.34 -24.02 -33.05
CA LEU A 446 -0.73 -23.08 -33.36
C LEU A 446 -0.35 -21.65 -32.98
N ILE A 447 0.23 -21.45 -31.79
CA ILE A 447 0.61 -20.13 -31.33
C ILE A 447 1.75 -19.55 -32.18
N LEU A 448 2.71 -20.37 -32.61
CA LEU A 448 3.75 -19.96 -33.58
C LEU A 448 3.16 -19.59 -34.94
N ASP A 449 2.20 -20.37 -35.45
CA ASP A 449 1.52 -20.06 -36.72
C ASP A 449 0.76 -18.72 -36.63
N LEU A 450 0.00 -18.50 -35.56
CA LEU A 450 -0.67 -17.22 -35.30
C LEU A 450 0.35 -16.08 -35.16
N PHE A 451 1.41 -16.29 -34.39
CA PHE A 451 2.44 -15.28 -34.18
C PHE A 451 3.19 -14.91 -35.46
N SER A 452 3.28 -15.81 -36.45
CA SER A 452 3.89 -15.48 -37.76
C SER A 452 3.17 -14.37 -38.54
N ARG A 453 1.93 -14.03 -38.14
CA ARG A 453 1.10 -12.97 -38.73
C ARG A 453 0.95 -11.74 -37.85
N ALA A 454 1.54 -11.77 -36.64
CA ALA A 454 1.60 -10.60 -35.77
C ALA A 454 2.47 -9.52 -36.41
N GLU A 455 2.02 -8.27 -36.33
CA GLU A 455 2.74 -7.10 -36.81
C GLU A 455 3.27 -6.30 -35.62
N LEU A 456 4.46 -5.71 -35.75
CA LEU A 456 4.97 -4.76 -34.75
C LEU A 456 4.17 -3.46 -34.85
N ASP A 457 3.83 -2.88 -33.70
CA ASP A 457 3.11 -1.61 -33.59
C ASP A 457 4.02 -0.40 -33.91
#